data_AF-A0A2I4F2S4-F1
#
_entry.id   AF-A0A2I4F2S4-F1
#
_cell.length_a   1.000
_cell.length_b   1.000
_cell.length_c   1.000
_cell.angle_alpha   90.00
_cell.angle_beta   90.00
_cell.angle_gamma   90.00
#
_symmetry.space_group_name_H-M   'P 1'
#
loop_
_entity.id
_entity.type
_entity.pdbx_description
1 polymer ?
#
loop_
_entity_poly.entity_id
_entity_poly.type
_entity_poly.pdbx_seq_one_letter_code
_entity_poly.pdbx_strand_id
1 'polypeptide(L)'
;MSDNKYFAEGSSSFSNVRQRTTPSRYESQKRRDWTTFGHYLKSQRPPVPLFQCDCSHVLNYLRYLDQFGKTKVHHQGCMFYGQSEPSPAPCICPLRQAWGSLDSLIGRLRAAYEENGGSHEANPFASGEIRVYLREIREFQANARGLPYKKKKKKTINQSVGSEEPS
;
A
#
# COMPACT_ATOMS: atom_id res chain seq x y z
N MET A 1 -34.21 0.87 70.93
CA MET A 1 -34.31 0.67 69.47
C MET A 1 -33.03 1.27 68.90
N SER A 2 -31.93 0.50 68.86
CA SER A 2 -31.59 -0.41 67.74
C SER A 2 -31.17 0.42 66.52
N ASP A 3 -29.98 0.33 65.91
CA ASP A 3 -28.91 -0.63 66.00
C ASP A 3 -27.61 -0.07 65.39
N ASN A 4 -26.53 -0.75 65.75
CA ASN A 4 -25.11 -0.57 65.43
C ASN A 4 -24.75 -1.00 63.99
N LYS A 5 -23.55 -0.60 63.51
CA LYS A 5 -22.60 -1.27 62.56
C LYS A 5 -22.20 -0.47 61.31
N TYR A 6 -20.94 -0.01 61.22
CA TYR A 6 -19.69 -0.71 60.84
C TYR A 6 -19.54 -0.97 59.33
N PHE A 7 -18.51 -0.31 58.76
CA PHE A 7 -17.58 -0.69 57.69
C PHE A 7 -18.07 -1.51 56.48
N ALA A 8 -17.80 -0.98 55.28
CA ALA A 8 -17.28 -1.78 54.16
C ALA A 8 -16.54 -0.89 53.15
N GLU A 9 -15.21 -0.87 53.22
CA GLU A 9 -14.36 -0.64 52.05
C GLU A 9 -14.51 -1.83 51.11
N GLY A 10 -14.91 -1.58 49.87
CA GLY A 10 -14.97 -2.57 48.79
C GLY A 10 -13.99 -2.20 47.69
N SER A 11 -12.73 -2.62 47.85
CA SER A 11 -11.73 -2.60 46.78
C SER A 11 -12.00 -3.67 45.72
N SER A 12 -11.71 -3.30 44.48
CA SER A 12 -11.39 -4.15 43.33
C SER A 12 -12.49 -5.05 42.75
N SER A 13 -12.95 -4.66 41.56
CA SER A 13 -12.78 -5.48 40.36
C SER A 13 -13.00 -4.56 39.16
N PHE A 14 -11.97 -3.82 38.76
CA PHE A 14 -11.86 -3.40 37.37
C PHE A 14 -11.76 -4.68 36.57
N SER A 15 -12.92 -5.16 36.12
CA SER A 15 -13.02 -6.22 35.15
C SER A 15 -12.12 -5.82 34.00
N ASN A 16 -11.00 -6.54 33.89
CA ASN A 16 -10.11 -6.56 32.75
C ASN A 16 -10.92 -7.16 31.61
N VAL A 17 -11.90 -6.39 31.10
CA VAL A 17 -12.49 -6.62 29.80
C VAL A 17 -11.30 -6.47 28.89
N ARG A 18 -10.71 -7.60 28.51
CA ARG A 18 -9.94 -7.72 27.28
C ARG A 18 -10.87 -7.20 26.20
N GLN A 19 -10.85 -5.89 25.98
CA GLN A 19 -11.38 -5.29 24.78
C GLN A 19 -10.67 -6.08 23.69
N ARG A 20 -11.40 -6.96 23.01
CA ARG A 20 -11.02 -7.36 21.67
C ARG A 20 -11.12 -6.05 20.90
N THR A 21 -10.04 -5.28 20.94
CA THR A 21 -9.92 -4.02 20.24
C THR A 21 -10.21 -4.34 18.80
N THR A 22 -11.25 -3.72 18.26
CA THR A 22 -11.56 -3.84 16.85
C THR A 22 -10.28 -3.44 16.11
N PRO A 23 -9.75 -4.30 15.23
CA PRO A 23 -8.51 -3.99 14.54
C PRO A 23 -8.69 -2.67 13.81
N SER A 24 -7.68 -1.80 13.90
CA SER A 24 -7.63 -0.54 13.17
C SER A 24 -8.08 -0.73 11.72
N ARG A 25 -8.68 0.31 11.12
CA ARG A 25 -9.07 0.29 9.70
C ARG A 25 -7.92 -0.20 8.80
N TYR A 26 -6.69 0.21 9.12
CA TYR A 26 -5.49 -0.24 8.41
C TYR A 26 -5.25 -1.74 8.58
N GLU A 27 -5.31 -2.24 9.82
CA GLU A 27 -5.12 -3.66 10.14
C GLU A 27 -6.15 -4.56 9.46
N SER A 28 -7.42 -4.14 9.49
CA SER A 28 -8.50 -4.84 8.79
C SER A 28 -8.27 -4.86 7.27
N GLN A 29 -7.78 -3.78 6.68
CA GLN A 29 -7.47 -3.73 5.26
C GLN A 29 -6.28 -4.63 4.91
N LYS A 30 -5.19 -4.55 5.67
CA LYS A 30 -3.98 -5.36 5.49
C LYS A 30 -4.30 -6.86 5.55
N ARG A 31 -5.12 -7.27 6.53
CA ARG A 31 -5.57 -8.66 6.65
C ARG A 31 -6.38 -9.13 5.44
N ARG A 32 -7.29 -8.29 4.93
CA ARG A 32 -8.07 -8.62 3.72
C ARG A 32 -7.16 -8.78 2.51
N ASP A 33 -6.26 -7.83 2.31
CA ASP A 33 -5.33 -7.85 1.18
C ASP A 33 -4.42 -9.09 1.23
N TRP A 34 -3.91 -9.43 2.42
CA TRP A 34 -3.12 -10.64 2.65
C TRP A 34 -3.89 -11.92 2.32
N THR A 35 -5.12 -12.05 2.82
CA THR A 35 -5.99 -13.19 2.51
C THR A 35 -6.28 -13.29 1.03
N THR A 36 -6.60 -12.17 0.37
CA THR A 36 -6.85 -12.14 -1.08
C THR A 36 -5.62 -12.55 -1.88
N PHE A 37 -4.43 -12.09 -1.49
CA PHE A 37 -3.19 -12.50 -2.13
C PHE A 37 -2.93 -14.01 -1.97
N GLY A 38 -3.13 -14.55 -0.76
CA GLY A 38 -3.02 -15.99 -0.50
C GLY A 38 -4.00 -16.82 -1.35
N HIS A 39 -5.23 -16.33 -1.55
CA HIS A 39 -6.18 -16.99 -2.46
C HIS A 39 -5.73 -16.92 -3.91
N TYR A 40 -5.19 -15.79 -4.36
CA TYR A 40 -4.63 -15.66 -5.71
C TYR A 40 -3.49 -16.67 -5.96
N LEU A 41 -2.59 -16.87 -5.00
CA LEU A 41 -1.52 -17.87 -5.15
C LEU A 41 -2.06 -19.30 -5.25
N LYS A 42 -3.08 -19.63 -4.45
CA LYS A 42 -3.76 -20.93 -4.51
C LYS A 42 -4.52 -21.16 -5.82
N SER A 43 -4.98 -20.10 -6.48
CA SER A 43 -5.69 -20.20 -7.76
C SER A 43 -4.75 -20.33 -8.98
N GLN A 44 -3.44 -20.22 -8.79
CA GLN A 44 -2.47 -20.45 -9.86
C GLN A 44 -2.47 -21.93 -10.31
N ARG A 45 -1.97 -22.19 -11.51
CA ARG A 45 -1.81 -23.54 -12.05
C ARG A 45 -0.35 -23.75 -12.49
N PRO A 46 0.46 -24.49 -11.70
CA PRO A 46 0.14 -25.13 -10.41
C PRO A 46 -0.08 -24.11 -9.26
N PRO A 47 -0.79 -24.47 -8.18
CA PRO A 47 -0.92 -23.61 -7.00
C PRO A 47 0.45 -23.29 -6.40
N VAL A 48 0.64 -22.03 -5.97
CA VAL A 48 1.93 -21.56 -5.45
C VAL A 48 1.86 -21.47 -3.93
N PRO A 49 2.64 -22.27 -3.18
CA PRO A 49 2.77 -22.11 -1.73
C PRO A 49 3.44 -20.76 -1.38
N LEU A 50 3.07 -20.15 -0.26
CA LEU A 50 3.63 -18.85 0.16
C LEU A 50 5.17 -18.86 0.28
N PHE A 51 5.77 -19.98 0.70
CA PHE A 51 7.23 -20.09 0.83
C PHE A 51 7.96 -20.16 -0.52
N GLN A 52 7.26 -20.48 -1.61
CA GLN A 52 7.77 -20.46 -2.98
C GLN A 52 7.40 -19.16 -3.71
N CYS A 53 6.68 -18.26 -3.04
CA CYS A 53 6.31 -16.99 -3.63
C CYS A 53 7.54 -16.09 -3.76
N ASP A 54 7.79 -15.64 -4.98
CA ASP A 54 8.83 -14.67 -5.32
C ASP A 54 8.23 -13.38 -5.90
N CYS A 55 9.10 -12.46 -6.34
CA CYS A 55 8.67 -11.19 -6.91
C CYS A 55 7.90 -11.34 -8.24
N SER A 56 8.13 -12.39 -9.03
CA SER A 56 7.40 -12.63 -10.28
C SER A 56 5.91 -12.89 -10.00
N HIS A 57 5.61 -13.70 -8.98
CA HIS A 57 4.23 -13.94 -8.53
C HIS A 57 3.55 -12.66 -8.06
N VAL A 58 4.28 -11.78 -7.36
CA VAL A 58 3.77 -10.48 -6.93
C VAL A 58 3.48 -9.59 -8.14
N LEU A 59 4.37 -9.52 -9.14
CA LEU A 59 4.13 -8.75 -10.36
C LEU A 59 2.90 -9.25 -11.13
N ASN A 60 2.75 -10.56 -11.25
CA ASN A 60 1.58 -11.17 -11.90
C ASN A 60 0.29 -10.88 -11.13
N TYR A 61 0.34 -10.85 -9.80
CA TYR A 61 -0.78 -10.42 -8.98
C TYR A 61 -1.16 -8.97 -9.25
N LEU A 62 -0.19 -8.04 -9.29
CA LEU A 62 -0.47 -6.64 -9.58
C LEU A 62 -1.10 -6.44 -10.96
N ARG A 63 -0.67 -7.21 -11.97
CA ARG A 63 -1.28 -7.20 -13.31
C ARG A 63 -2.69 -7.81 -13.31
N TYR A 64 -2.90 -8.89 -12.56
CA TYR A 64 -4.21 -9.50 -12.38
C TYR A 64 -5.23 -8.51 -11.80
N LEU A 65 -4.81 -7.65 -10.87
CA LEU A 65 -5.70 -6.65 -10.27
C LEU A 65 -6.23 -5.61 -11.25
N ASP A 66 -5.60 -5.41 -12.41
CA ASP A 66 -6.09 -4.48 -13.44
C ASP A 66 -7.46 -4.91 -14.00
N GLN A 67 -7.82 -6.20 -13.91
CA GLN A 67 -9.15 -6.69 -14.30
C GLN A 67 -10.29 -6.07 -13.46
N PHE A 68 -9.98 -5.65 -12.24
CA PHE A 68 -10.90 -4.97 -11.32
C PHE A 68 -10.61 -3.47 -11.22
N GLY A 69 -9.81 -2.96 -12.16
CA GLY A 69 -9.42 -1.56 -12.25
C GLY A 69 -10.61 -0.65 -12.48
N LYS A 70 -10.55 0.56 -11.92
CA LYS A 70 -11.56 1.62 -12.14
C LYS A 70 -11.00 2.85 -12.84
N THR A 71 -9.67 2.89 -13.04
CA THR A 71 -9.01 4.02 -13.67
C THR A 71 -8.88 3.77 -15.16
N LYS A 72 -9.44 4.64 -16.00
CA LYS A 72 -9.15 4.63 -17.43
C LYS A 72 -7.71 5.10 -17.66
N VAL A 73 -6.90 4.29 -18.35
CA VAL A 73 -5.51 4.64 -18.68
C VAL A 73 -5.34 4.61 -20.18
N HIS A 74 -5.15 5.79 -20.77
CA HIS A 74 -4.98 5.96 -22.20
C HIS A 74 -3.60 5.49 -22.66
N HIS A 75 -3.53 4.75 -23.77
CA HIS A 75 -2.27 4.40 -24.41
C HIS A 75 -1.82 5.52 -25.35
N GLN A 76 -0.54 5.54 -25.73
CA GLN A 76 0.05 6.65 -26.49
C GLN A 76 -0.65 6.96 -27.82
N GLY A 77 -1.17 5.95 -28.53
CA GLY A 77 -1.96 6.13 -29.75
C GLY A 77 -3.43 6.55 -29.55
N CYS A 78 -3.89 6.79 -28.33
CA CYS A 78 -5.25 7.22 -28.06
C CYS A 78 -5.36 8.74 -28.22
N MET A 79 -6.42 9.23 -28.85
CA MET A 79 -6.67 10.68 -29.01
C MET A 79 -6.79 11.44 -27.68
N PHE A 80 -7.07 10.73 -26.58
CA PHE A 80 -7.17 11.27 -25.22
C PHE A 80 -5.87 11.14 -24.42
N TYR A 81 -4.81 10.58 -25.00
CA TYR A 81 -3.52 10.47 -24.32
C TYR A 81 -2.95 11.86 -24.03
N GLY A 82 -2.53 12.08 -22.78
CA GLY A 82 -1.97 13.37 -22.38
C GLY A 82 -3.03 14.43 -22.05
N GLN A 83 -4.31 14.08 -21.99
CA GLN A 83 -5.38 14.99 -21.60
C GLN A 83 -5.75 14.78 -20.13
N SER A 84 -5.89 15.89 -19.39
CA SER A 84 -6.21 15.86 -17.95
C SER A 84 -7.70 15.72 -17.66
N GLU A 85 -8.55 16.13 -18.60
CA GLU A 85 -10.00 16.06 -18.44
C GLU A 85 -10.57 14.71 -18.88
N PRO A 86 -11.63 14.23 -18.20
CA PRO A 86 -12.33 13.03 -18.64
C PRO A 86 -12.89 13.25 -20.04
N SER A 87 -12.51 12.38 -20.97
CA SER A 87 -13.01 12.44 -22.34
C SER A 87 -14.54 12.33 -22.39
N PRO A 88 -15.22 13.19 -23.16
CA PRO A 88 -16.65 13.06 -23.44
C PRO A 88 -16.97 11.92 -24.42
N ALA A 89 -15.98 11.39 -25.13
CA ALA A 89 -16.14 10.34 -26.13
C ALA A 89 -15.54 8.99 -25.68
N PRO A 90 -16.16 7.85 -26.03
CA PRO A 90 -15.70 6.54 -25.62
C PRO A 90 -14.35 6.17 -26.27
N CYS A 91 -13.53 5.40 -25.55
CA CYS A 91 -12.33 4.77 -26.10
C CYS A 91 -12.16 3.34 -25.61
N ILE A 92 -11.43 2.54 -26.38
CA ILE A 92 -11.13 1.13 -26.08
C ILE A 92 -9.99 0.95 -25.06
N CYS A 93 -9.49 2.06 -24.48
CA CYS A 93 -8.40 1.98 -23.52
C CYS A 93 -8.84 1.17 -22.27
N PRO A 94 -7.94 0.34 -21.72
CA PRO A 94 -8.28 -0.52 -20.60
C PRO A 94 -8.54 0.28 -19.33
N LEU A 95 -9.34 -0.32 -18.44
CA LEU A 95 -9.36 0.09 -17.03
C LEU A 95 -8.22 -0.62 -16.30
N ARG A 96 -7.57 0.09 -15.38
CA ARG A 96 -6.46 -0.41 -14.57
C ARG A 96 -6.59 0.06 -13.13
N GLN A 97 -5.81 -0.53 -12.24
CA GLN A 97 -5.66 -0.01 -10.89
C GLN A 97 -4.94 1.33 -10.92
N ALA A 98 -5.35 2.25 -10.05
CA ALA A 98 -4.59 3.49 -9.85
C ALA A 98 -3.23 3.15 -9.23
N TRP A 99 -2.17 3.81 -9.69
CA TRP A 99 -0.81 3.62 -9.16
C TRP A 99 -0.77 3.71 -7.62
N GLY A 100 -1.41 4.74 -7.04
CA GLY A 100 -1.42 4.95 -5.58
C GLY A 100 -2.10 3.81 -4.81
N SER A 101 -3.08 3.14 -5.41
CA SER A 101 -3.72 1.95 -4.82
C SER A 101 -2.77 0.76 -4.79
N LEU A 102 -2.02 0.53 -5.88
CA LEU A 102 -1.03 -0.54 -5.96
C LEU A 102 0.14 -0.31 -5.00
N ASP A 103 0.65 0.92 -4.92
CA ASP A 103 1.74 1.29 -4.01
C ASP A 103 1.34 1.06 -2.54
N SER A 104 0.15 1.54 -2.17
CA SER A 104 -0.39 1.33 -0.82
C SER A 104 -0.64 -0.15 -0.51
N LEU A 105 -1.10 -0.94 -1.48
CA LEU A 105 -1.31 -2.37 -1.35
C LEU A 105 0.02 -3.10 -1.09
N ILE A 106 1.06 -2.80 -1.88
CA ILE A 106 2.39 -3.39 -1.70
C ILE A 106 2.96 -3.03 -0.33
N GLY A 107 2.78 -1.79 0.14
CA GLY A 107 3.18 -1.41 1.50
C GLY A 107 2.50 -2.26 2.58
N ARG A 108 1.19 -2.52 2.45
CA ARG A 108 0.45 -3.40 3.38
C ARG A 108 0.89 -4.86 3.28
N LEU A 109 1.14 -5.38 2.08
CA LEU A 109 1.58 -6.77 1.90
C LEU A 109 3.00 -7.00 2.41
N ARG A 110 3.90 -6.01 2.32
CA ARG A 110 5.22 -6.07 2.97
C ARG A 110 5.09 -6.26 4.48
N ALA A 111 4.31 -5.39 5.13
CA ALA A 111 4.07 -5.48 6.57
C ALA A 111 3.37 -6.79 6.96
N ALA A 112 2.40 -7.23 6.17
CA ALA A 112 1.71 -8.50 6.41
C ALA A 112 2.66 -9.69 6.34
N TYR A 113 3.60 -9.70 5.38
CA TYR A 113 4.58 -10.78 5.24
C TYR A 113 5.47 -10.91 6.49
N GLU A 114 5.97 -9.78 7.00
CA GLU A 114 6.80 -9.75 8.21
C GLU A 114 6.03 -10.20 9.46
N GLU A 115 4.77 -9.77 9.60
CA GLU A 115 3.91 -10.20 10.71
C GLU A 115 3.52 -11.68 10.65
N ASN A 116 3.59 -12.31 9.48
CA ASN A 116 3.37 -13.75 9.31
C ASN A 116 4.68 -14.56 9.39
N GLY A 117 5.74 -13.98 9.96
CA GLY A 117 7.01 -14.66 10.25
C GLY A 117 8.02 -14.64 9.10
N GLY A 118 7.75 -13.89 8.04
CA GLY A 118 8.71 -13.68 6.96
C GLY A 118 9.82 -12.71 7.37
N SER A 119 11.05 -12.94 6.90
CA SER A 119 12.14 -11.98 7.13
C SER A 119 12.05 -10.80 6.17
N HIS A 120 12.59 -9.66 6.59
CA HIS A 120 12.64 -8.45 5.77
C HIS A 120 13.49 -8.66 4.49
N GLU A 121 14.58 -9.43 4.58
CA GLU A 121 15.50 -9.70 3.48
C GLU A 121 14.89 -10.62 2.41
N ALA A 122 14.07 -11.60 2.83
CA ALA A 122 13.42 -12.55 1.93
C ALA A 122 12.07 -12.04 1.38
N ASN A 123 11.68 -10.81 1.75
CA ASN A 123 10.34 -10.29 1.45
C ASN A 123 10.14 -10.08 -0.07
N PRO A 124 9.26 -10.86 -0.74
CA PRO A 124 9.10 -10.79 -2.19
C PRO A 124 8.49 -9.45 -2.65
N PHE A 125 7.73 -8.79 -1.76
CA PHE A 125 7.15 -7.48 -2.04
C PHE A 125 8.19 -6.36 -1.95
N ALA A 126 9.34 -6.58 -1.29
CA ALA A 126 10.43 -5.62 -1.13
C ALA A 126 11.48 -5.69 -2.28
N SER A 127 11.29 -6.57 -3.26
CA SER A 127 12.18 -6.71 -4.41
C SER A 127 12.35 -5.40 -5.21
N GLY A 128 13.54 -5.20 -5.78
CA GLY A 128 13.87 -4.06 -6.64
C GLY A 128 12.98 -3.98 -7.87
N GLU A 129 12.59 -5.12 -8.43
CA GLU A 129 11.71 -5.21 -9.59
C GLU A 129 10.32 -4.63 -9.30
N ILE A 130 9.78 -4.86 -8.10
CA ILE A 130 8.50 -4.28 -7.67
C ILE A 130 8.61 -2.74 -7.64
N ARG A 131 9.75 -2.21 -7.17
CA ARG A 131 9.97 -0.75 -7.14
C ARG A 131 10.08 -0.15 -8.53
N VAL A 132 10.74 -0.85 -9.47
CA VAL A 132 10.85 -0.42 -10.87
C VAL A 132 9.47 -0.44 -11.52
N TYR A 133 8.73 -1.54 -11.38
CA TYR A 133 7.38 -1.67 -11.92
C TYR A 133 6.43 -0.57 -11.42
N LEU A 134 6.40 -0.29 -10.11
CA LEU A 134 5.56 0.77 -9.56
C LEU A 134 5.95 2.15 -10.09
N ARG A 135 7.24 2.41 -10.34
CA ARG A 135 7.72 3.66 -10.96
C ARG A 135 7.25 3.79 -12.40
N GLU A 136 7.40 2.73 -13.19
CA GLU A 136 6.95 2.70 -14.59
C GLU A 136 5.44 2.92 -14.69
N ILE A 137 4.65 2.26 -13.84
CA ILE A 137 3.20 2.46 -13.81
C ILE A 137 2.84 3.90 -13.42
N ARG A 138 3.57 4.50 -12.46
CA ARG A 138 3.38 5.90 -12.10
C ARG A 138 3.60 6.84 -13.28
N GLU A 139 4.71 6.65 -13.99
CA GLU A 139 5.08 7.47 -15.15
C GLU A 139 4.10 7.27 -16.29
N PHE A 140 3.74 6.02 -16.60
CA PHE A 140 2.76 5.68 -17.61
C PHE A 140 1.40 6.34 -17.34
N GLN A 141 0.89 6.24 -16.11
CA GLN A 141 -0.40 6.86 -15.75
C GLN A 141 -0.33 8.39 -15.70
N ALA A 142 0.80 8.97 -15.29
CA ALA A 142 0.98 10.42 -15.30
C ALA A 142 0.99 10.97 -16.72
N ASN A 143 1.73 10.33 -17.63
CA ASN A 143 1.78 10.72 -19.03
C ASN A 143 0.42 10.54 -19.72
N ALA A 144 -0.29 9.44 -19.42
CA ALA A 144 -1.63 9.20 -19.96
C ALA A 144 -2.65 10.28 -19.59
N ARG A 145 -2.47 10.96 -18.44
CA ARG A 145 -3.32 12.05 -17.94
C ARG A 145 -2.78 13.45 -18.24
N GLY A 146 -1.67 13.56 -18.98
CA GLY A 146 -1.07 14.86 -19.29
C GLY A 146 -0.51 15.61 -18.10
N LEU A 147 -0.22 14.93 -16.99
CA LEU A 147 0.32 15.58 -15.80
C LEU A 147 1.82 15.82 -16.02
N PRO A 148 2.29 17.08 -16.15
CA PRO A 148 3.70 17.34 -16.35
C PRO A 148 4.46 16.86 -15.12
N TYR A 149 5.39 15.93 -15.31
CA TYR A 149 6.30 15.49 -14.26
C TYR A 149 7.31 16.60 -13.97
N LYS A 150 6.89 17.64 -13.23
CA LYS A 150 7.84 18.59 -12.65
C LYS A 150 8.57 17.87 -11.52
N LYS A 151 9.77 17.33 -11.81
CA LYS A 151 10.76 17.04 -10.77
C LYS A 151 10.93 18.32 -9.95
N LYS A 152 10.34 18.40 -8.76
CA LYS A 152 10.74 19.42 -7.78
C LYS A 152 12.21 19.12 -7.47
N LYS A 153 13.13 19.82 -8.11
CA LYS A 153 14.53 19.89 -7.67
C LYS A 153 14.46 20.40 -6.23
N LYS A 154 14.80 19.53 -5.28
CA LYS A 154 15.02 19.93 -3.89
C LYS A 154 16.15 20.96 -3.96
N LYS A 155 15.88 22.24 -3.67
CA LYS A 155 16.94 23.23 -3.49
C LYS A 155 17.77 22.74 -2.31
N THR A 156 18.96 22.22 -2.58
CA THR A 156 20.01 22.08 -1.58
C THR A 156 20.28 23.50 -1.07
N ILE A 157 19.81 23.81 0.13
CA ILE A 157 20.31 24.97 0.86
C ILE A 157 21.71 24.54 1.29
N ASN A 158 22.71 24.95 0.53
CA ASN A 158 24.10 24.83 0.95
C ASN A 158 24.27 25.64 2.23
N GLN A 159 24.68 24.95 3.29
CA GLN A 159 25.21 25.55 4.50
C GLN A 159 26.45 26.37 4.12
N SER A 160 26.37 27.69 4.23
CA SER A 160 27.56 28.53 4.33
C SER A 160 27.97 28.55 5.80
N VAL A 161 28.85 27.62 6.17
CA VAL A 161 29.76 27.78 7.31
C VAL A 161 30.79 28.82 6.88
N GLY A 162 30.80 29.97 7.53
CA GLY A 162 31.81 31.00 7.40
C GLY A 162 32.21 31.43 8.81
N SER A 163 33.16 30.72 9.38
CA SER A 163 33.85 31.05 10.61
C SER A 163 35.19 31.69 10.25
N GLU A 164 35.35 33.01 10.43
CA GLU A 164 36.65 33.68 10.50
C GLU A 164 36.53 34.92 11.41
N GLU A 165 36.97 34.77 12.67
CA GLU A 165 37.70 35.82 13.41
C GLU A 165 39.17 35.75 12.95
N PRO A 166 39.96 36.84 12.91
CA PRO A 166 40.49 37.41 14.15
C PRO A 166 40.86 38.92 14.14
N SER A 167 41.18 39.38 15.36
CA SER A 167 41.88 40.61 15.81
C SER A 167 41.01 41.73 16.35
#